data_AF-A0A933BE26-F1
#
_entry.id   AF-A0A933BE26-F1
#
_cell.length_a   1.000
_cell.length_b   1.000
_cell.length_c   1.000
_cell.angle_alpha   90.00
_cell.angle_beta   90.00
_cell.angle_gamma   90.00
#
_symmetry.space_group_name_H-M   'P 1'
#
loop_
_entity.id
_entity.type
_entity.pdbx_description
1 polymer ?
#
loop_
_entity_poly.entity_id
_entity_poly.type
_entity_poly.pdbx_seq_one_letter_code
_entity_poly.pdbx_strand_id
1 'polypeptide(L)'
;MITRSTPVYRVEVRLRPEFADAEGQAALALLHGCGLYAARELRSGKVYEIRATFNMSQVQQAARELLCDGVTQEWKVLNPGPPHFNGMSHWRVEVWPKPSVTDPAGETVRTALSENGLPQPEWVRVGSVYHITGKCHRNQLERAVWRSLANPLIHRVSVTEAHQ
;
A
#
# COMPACT_ATOMS: atom_id res chain seq x y z
N MET A 1 16.71 -16.82 27.00
CA MET A 1 16.59 -15.41 26.55
C MET A 1 15.42 -15.34 25.59
N ILE A 2 14.38 -14.59 25.91
CA ILE A 2 13.19 -14.47 25.06
C ILE A 2 13.51 -13.44 23.99
N THR A 3 13.76 -13.88 22.75
CA THR A 3 14.00 -12.98 21.61
C THR A 3 12.70 -12.23 21.34
N ARG A 4 12.60 -10.97 21.78
CA ARG A 4 11.48 -10.10 21.40
C ARG A 4 11.57 -9.87 19.89
N SER A 5 10.59 -10.35 19.12
CA SER A 5 10.48 -10.06 17.70
C SER A 5 10.29 -8.56 17.50
N THR A 6 11.11 -7.93 16.65
CA THR A 6 10.92 -6.54 16.23
C THR A 6 9.54 -6.38 15.58
N PRO A 7 8.72 -5.40 16.00
CA PRO A 7 7.41 -5.17 15.41
C PRO A 7 7.52 -4.67 13.97
N VAL A 8 6.49 -4.91 13.17
CA VAL A 8 6.34 -4.38 11.81
C VAL A 8 5.18 -3.39 11.82
N TYR A 9 5.47 -2.15 11.44
CA TYR A 9 4.50 -1.09 11.31
C TYR A 9 4.07 -0.96 9.84
N ARG A 10 2.78 -0.73 9.62
CA ARG A 10 2.23 -0.52 8.29
C ARG A 10 1.71 0.90 8.18
N VAL A 11 2.24 1.68 7.24
CA VAL A 11 1.79 3.06 6.97
C VAL A 11 1.28 3.12 5.55
N GLU A 12 0.07 3.60 5.36
CA GLU A 12 -0.49 3.89 4.04
C GLU A 12 -0.50 5.39 3.81
N VAL A 13 -0.10 5.80 2.60
CA VAL A 13 -0.11 7.18 2.13
C VAL A 13 -0.89 7.23 0.83
N ARG A 14 -1.85 8.15 0.74
CA ARG A 14 -2.69 8.34 -0.45
C ARG A 14 -2.94 9.81 -0.71
N LEU A 15 -3.26 10.16 -1.96
CA LEU A 15 -3.73 11.51 -2.27
C LEU A 15 -5.04 11.79 -1.55
N ARG A 16 -5.18 13.00 -0.99
CA ARG A 16 -6.45 13.42 -0.38
C ARG A 16 -7.58 13.39 -1.42
N PRO A 17 -8.84 13.15 -1.00
CA PRO A 17 -9.96 13.00 -1.94
C PRO A 17 -10.17 14.21 -2.85
N GLU A 18 -9.83 15.41 -2.41
CA GLU A 18 -9.93 16.64 -3.21
C GLU A 18 -8.97 16.71 -4.42
N PHE A 19 -7.88 15.93 -4.42
CA PHE A 19 -6.92 15.93 -5.52
C PHE A 19 -7.23 14.84 -6.54
N ALA A 20 -7.05 15.17 -7.81
CA ALA A 20 -7.16 14.23 -8.92
C ALA A 20 -6.01 13.21 -8.88
N ASP A 21 -6.37 11.94 -8.99
CA ASP A 21 -5.43 10.82 -8.91
C ASP A 21 -5.18 10.24 -10.31
N ALA A 22 -4.22 10.82 -11.01
CA ALA A 22 -3.88 10.42 -12.38
C ALA A 22 -3.38 8.97 -12.45
N GLU A 23 -2.60 8.53 -11.45
CA GLU A 23 -2.11 7.15 -11.35
C GLU A 23 -3.28 6.17 -11.14
N GLY A 24 -4.23 6.54 -10.28
CA GLY A 24 -5.45 5.76 -10.07
C GLY A 24 -6.33 5.65 -11.33
N GLN A 25 -6.50 6.75 -12.08
CA GLN A 25 -7.24 6.74 -13.34
C GLN A 25 -6.55 5.89 -14.42
N ALA A 26 -5.22 5.98 -14.54
CA ALA A 26 -4.46 5.14 -15.45
C ALA A 26 -4.59 3.65 -15.09
N ALA A 27 -4.49 3.32 -13.81
CA ALA A 27 -4.69 1.96 -13.32
C ALA A 27 -6.11 1.44 -13.60
N LEU A 28 -7.14 2.27 -13.42
CA LEU A 28 -8.52 1.92 -13.75
C LEU A 28 -8.68 1.59 -15.24
N ALA A 29 -8.10 2.43 -16.12
CA ALA A 29 -8.13 2.21 -17.57
C ALA A 29 -7.44 0.88 -17.95
N LEU A 30 -6.32 0.54 -17.31
CA LEU A 30 -5.65 -0.76 -17.52
C LEU A 30 -6.52 -1.95 -17.09
N LEU A 31 -7.21 -1.84 -15.95
CA LEU A 31 -8.14 -2.89 -15.50
C LEU A 31 -9.33 -3.04 -16.45
N HIS A 32 -9.86 -1.95 -16.98
CA HIS A 32 -10.90 -1.97 -18.01
C HIS A 32 -10.40 -2.62 -19.29
N GLY A 33 -9.17 -2.32 -19.73
CA GLY A 33 -8.52 -3.00 -20.86
C GLY A 33 -8.37 -4.53 -20.66
N CYS A 34 -8.38 -5.00 -19.41
CA CYS A 34 -8.40 -6.42 -19.05
C CYS A 34 -9.80 -7.02 -18.88
N GLY A 35 -10.87 -6.24 -19.16
CA GLY A 35 -12.27 -6.68 -19.09
C GLY A 35 -12.95 -6.50 -17.72
N LEU A 36 -12.38 -5.72 -16.79
CA LEU A 36 -12.96 -5.45 -15.47
C LEU A 36 -13.81 -4.16 -15.45
N TYR A 37 -14.82 -4.07 -16.32
CA TYR A 37 -15.67 -2.88 -16.44
C TYR A 37 -16.57 -2.61 -15.21
N ALA A 38 -16.71 -3.59 -14.32
CA ALA A 38 -17.48 -3.44 -13.09
C ALA A 38 -16.78 -2.54 -12.05
N ALA A 39 -15.46 -2.32 -12.19
CA ALA A 39 -14.72 -1.32 -11.42
C ALA A 39 -15.11 0.08 -11.90
N ARG A 40 -15.65 0.90 -11.00
CA ARG A 40 -16.15 2.24 -11.29
C ARG A 40 -15.12 3.32 -10.98
N GLU A 41 -14.42 3.15 -9.86
CA GLU A 41 -13.43 4.11 -9.38
C GLU A 41 -12.23 3.35 -8.83
N LEU A 42 -11.06 3.94 -8.97
CA LEU A 42 -9.82 3.44 -8.38
C LEU A 42 -9.01 4.61 -7.84
N ARG A 43 -8.57 4.49 -6.59
CA ARG A 43 -7.62 5.40 -5.95
C ARG A 43 -6.33 4.66 -5.62
N SER A 44 -5.22 5.20 -6.09
CA SER A 44 -3.86 4.73 -5.88
C SER A 44 -3.28 5.30 -4.58
N GLY A 45 -2.23 4.63 -4.10
CA GLY A 45 -1.46 5.06 -2.94
C GLY A 45 -0.25 4.16 -2.76
N LYS A 46 0.54 4.48 -1.74
CA LYS A 46 1.68 3.69 -1.30
C LYS A 46 1.42 3.10 0.07
N VAL A 47 1.92 1.90 0.30
CA VAL A 47 1.92 1.24 1.60
C VAL A 47 3.36 0.87 1.95
N TYR A 48 3.76 1.20 3.17
CA TYR A 48 5.08 0.99 3.73
C TYR A 48 5.00 -0.04 4.84
N GLU A 49 5.85 -1.06 4.79
CA GLU A 49 6.10 -1.97 5.90
C GLU A 49 7.46 -1.63 6.50
N ILE A 50 7.48 -1.22 7.77
CA ILE A 50 8.67 -0.74 8.48
C ILE A 50 8.90 -1.67 9.66
N ARG A 51 9.96 -2.48 9.61
CA ARG A 51 10.38 -3.29 10.75
C ARG A 51 11.43 -2.52 11.55
N ALA A 52 11.05 -2.03 12.71
CA ALA A 52 11.91 -1.19 13.54
C ALA A 52 11.54 -1.29 15.02
N THR A 53 12.46 -0.92 15.89
CA THR A 53 12.23 -0.75 17.34
C THR A 53 11.57 0.59 17.64
N PHE A 54 10.64 1.02 16.79
CA PHE A 54 9.94 2.28 16.95
C PHE A 54 8.87 2.19 18.05
N ASN A 55 8.52 3.34 18.61
CA ASN A 55 7.24 3.53 19.28
C ASN A 55 6.24 4.19 18.32
N MET A 56 4.96 4.28 18.71
CA MET A 56 3.93 4.82 17.83
C MET A 56 4.17 6.29 17.44
N SER A 57 4.72 7.12 18.33
CA SER A 57 5.03 8.51 18.00
C SER A 57 6.11 8.63 16.92
N GLN A 58 7.12 7.75 16.95
CA GLN A 58 8.15 7.68 15.90
C GLN A 58 7.59 7.21 14.55
N VAL A 59 6.63 6.29 14.55
CA VAL A 59 5.93 5.88 13.31
C VAL A 59 5.10 7.03 12.74
N GLN A 60 4.41 7.78 13.60
CA GLN A 60 3.65 8.97 13.17
C GLN A 60 4.56 10.08 12.67
N GLN A 61 5.71 10.28 13.31
CA GLN A 61 6.75 11.21 12.87
C GLN A 61 7.27 10.82 11.49
N ALA A 62 7.68 9.56 11.31
CA ALA A 62 8.09 9.02 10.01
C ALA A 62 7.05 9.26 8.92
N ALA A 63 5.78 8.97 9.22
CA ALA A 63 4.69 9.14 8.28
C ALA A 63 4.50 10.61 7.86
N ARG A 64 4.52 11.53 8.84
CA ARG A 64 4.27 12.95 8.63
C ARG A 64 5.43 13.70 8.00
N GLU A 65 6.66 13.39 8.40
CA GLU A 65 7.84 14.18 8.05
C GLU A 65 8.56 13.66 6.82
N LEU A 66 8.42 12.37 6.51
CA LEU A 66 9.14 11.73 5.40
C LEU A 66 8.24 11.07 4.36
N LEU A 67 7.24 10.28 4.78
CA LEU A 67 6.51 9.41 3.85
C LEU A 67 5.37 10.12 3.11
N CYS A 68 4.84 11.20 3.68
CA CYS A 68 3.65 11.89 3.22
C CYS A 68 3.97 13.35 2.89
N ASP A 69 3.56 13.80 1.71
CA ASP A 69 3.43 15.22 1.42
C ASP A 69 2.21 15.77 2.18
N GLY A 70 2.43 16.61 3.20
CA GLY A 70 1.35 17.10 4.07
C GLY A 70 0.31 18.00 3.38
N VAL A 71 0.59 18.50 2.18
CA VAL A 71 -0.29 19.39 1.41
C VAL A 71 -1.27 18.58 0.57
N THR A 72 -0.76 17.60 -0.17
CA THR A 72 -1.54 16.86 -1.19
C THR A 72 -1.97 15.47 -0.74
N GLN A 73 -1.29 14.91 0.24
CA GLN A 73 -1.49 13.54 0.69
C GLN A 73 -2.03 13.50 2.13
N GLU A 74 -2.54 12.32 2.47
CA GLU A 74 -2.89 11.93 3.82
C GLU A 74 -2.30 10.55 4.11
N TRP A 75 -2.06 10.26 5.39
CA TRP A 75 -1.49 9.00 5.83
C TRP A 75 -2.32 8.38 6.95
N LYS A 76 -2.25 7.05 7.05
CA LYS A 76 -2.79 6.29 8.18
C LYS A 76 -1.86 5.17 8.59
N VAL A 77 -1.72 4.95 9.89
CA VAL A 77 -1.10 3.73 10.41
C VAL A 77 -2.15 2.64 10.39
N LEU A 78 -1.87 1.55 9.68
CA LEU A 78 -2.77 0.42 9.58
C LEU A 78 -2.63 -0.45 10.83
N ASN A 79 -3.71 -0.59 11.58
CA ASN A 79 -3.78 -1.56 12.65
C ASN A 79 -4.05 -2.95 12.08
N PRO A 80 -3.47 -4.02 12.65
CA PRO A 80 -3.90 -5.38 12.38
C PRO A 80 -5.32 -5.55 12.94
N GLY A 81 -6.32 -5.25 12.11
CA GLY A 81 -7.73 -5.46 12.39
C GLY A 81 -8.28 -6.56 11.47
N PRO A 82 -9.37 -7.24 11.87
CA PRO A 82 -10.05 -8.17 10.98
C PRO A 82 -10.48 -7.43 9.70
N PRO A 83 -10.42 -8.09 8.53
CA PRO A 83 -10.95 -7.51 7.31
C PRO A 83 -12.44 -7.19 7.51
N HIS A 84 -12.83 -5.96 7.23
CA HIS A 84 -14.22 -5.53 7.28
C HIS A 84 -14.85 -5.83 5.92
N PHE A 85 -15.80 -6.76 5.88
CA PHE A 85 -16.53 -7.14 4.68
C PHE A 85 -17.62 -6.12 4.34
N ASN A 86 -17.74 -5.71 3.08
CA ASN A 86 -18.78 -4.75 2.65
C ASN A 86 -19.45 -5.13 1.33
N GLY A 87 -19.80 -6.41 1.19
CA GLY A 87 -20.69 -6.86 0.14
C GLY A 87 -20.07 -6.71 -1.26
N MET A 88 -18.77 -7.00 -1.40
CA MET A 88 -18.07 -7.11 -2.67
C MET A 88 -18.01 -5.81 -3.51
N SER A 89 -18.20 -4.66 -2.87
CA SER A 89 -18.29 -3.36 -3.54
C SER A 89 -17.04 -2.49 -3.39
N HIS A 90 -16.23 -2.73 -2.36
CA HIS A 90 -14.96 -2.04 -2.17
C HIS A 90 -13.83 -3.05 -1.95
N TRP A 91 -12.80 -2.90 -2.75
CA TRP A 91 -11.66 -3.80 -2.78
C TRP A 91 -10.39 -3.02 -2.50
N ARG A 92 -9.52 -3.62 -1.71
CA ARG A 92 -8.14 -3.20 -1.55
C ARG A 92 -7.25 -4.22 -2.25
N VAL A 93 -6.46 -3.72 -3.17
CA VAL A 93 -5.42 -4.49 -3.87
C VAL A 93 -4.08 -3.94 -3.45
N GLU A 94 -3.23 -4.77 -2.87
CA GLU A 94 -1.83 -4.41 -2.60
C GLU A 94 -0.91 -5.17 -3.54
N VAL A 95 0.02 -4.45 -4.16
CA VAL A 95 1.05 -5.00 -5.05
C VAL A 95 2.40 -4.72 -4.41
N TRP A 96 3.13 -5.79 -4.09
CA TRP A 96 4.41 -5.73 -3.41
C TRP A 96 5.50 -6.39 -4.25
N PRO A 97 6.76 -5.93 -4.18
CA PRO A 97 7.88 -6.75 -4.62
C PRO A 97 7.89 -8.07 -3.84
N LYS A 98 8.28 -9.16 -4.50
CA LYS A 98 8.50 -10.46 -3.82
C LYS A 98 9.66 -10.34 -2.83
N PRO A 99 9.69 -11.15 -1.75
CA PRO A 99 10.78 -11.10 -0.78
C PRO A 99 12.17 -11.35 -1.38
N SER A 100 12.25 -12.15 -2.45
CA SER A 100 13.48 -12.43 -3.19
C SER A 100 13.93 -11.30 -4.12
N VAL A 101 13.15 -10.23 -4.23
CA VAL A 101 13.41 -9.11 -5.13
C VAL A 101 13.82 -7.90 -4.28
N THR A 102 14.93 -7.28 -4.69
CA THR A 102 15.41 -6.03 -4.12
C THR A 102 14.34 -4.96 -4.20
N ASP A 103 14.18 -4.18 -3.13
CA ASP A 103 13.27 -3.04 -3.08
C ASP A 103 14.09 -1.75 -2.88
N PRO A 104 14.55 -1.11 -3.96
CA PRO A 104 15.33 0.12 -3.88
C PRO A 104 14.57 1.28 -3.21
N ALA A 105 13.25 1.33 -3.39
CA ALA A 105 12.42 2.33 -2.74
C ALA A 105 12.40 2.11 -1.22
N GLY A 106 12.28 0.86 -0.78
CA GLY A 106 12.42 0.48 0.63
C GLY A 106 13.77 0.89 1.21
N GLU A 107 14.88 0.61 0.51
CA GLU A 107 16.21 0.98 1.01
C GLU A 107 16.43 2.49 1.08
N THR A 108 15.88 3.23 0.11
CA THR A 108 15.90 4.70 0.12
C THR A 108 15.16 5.25 1.34
N VAL A 109 13.96 4.73 1.62
CA VAL A 109 13.17 5.12 2.78
C VAL A 109 13.88 4.74 4.09
N ARG A 110 14.47 3.55 4.17
CA ARG A 110 15.23 3.09 5.34
C ARG A 110 16.38 4.04 5.68
N THR A 111 17.13 4.47 4.67
CA THR A 111 18.22 5.43 4.82
C THR A 111 17.69 6.79 5.26
N ALA A 112 16.68 7.32 4.55
CA ALA A 112 16.11 8.62 4.84
C ALA A 112 15.46 8.72 6.24
N LEU A 113 14.85 7.64 6.76
CA LEU A 113 14.36 7.60 8.14
C LEU A 113 15.49 7.81 9.15
N SER A 114 16.64 7.19 8.91
CA SER A 114 17.81 7.28 9.79
C SER A 114 18.42 8.68 9.74
N GLU A 115 18.51 9.28 8.54
CA GLU A 115 19.00 10.65 8.33
C GLU A 115 18.09 11.71 8.97
N ASN A 116 16.79 11.43 9.09
CA ASN A 116 15.82 12.28 9.80
C ASN A 116 15.81 12.05 11.32
N GLY A 117 16.83 11.37 11.88
CA GLY A 117 17.02 11.24 13.33
C GLY A 117 16.18 10.15 14.00
N LEU A 118 15.52 9.28 13.25
CA LEU A 118 14.88 8.08 13.79
C LEU A 118 15.89 6.93 13.89
N PRO A 119 15.69 5.96 14.80
CA PRO A 119 16.51 4.75 14.82
C PRO A 119 16.50 4.04 13.46
N GLN A 120 17.62 3.44 13.06
CA GLN A 120 17.68 2.75 11.79
C GLN A 120 16.74 1.54 11.77
N PRO A 121 15.78 1.44 10.82
CA PRO A 121 14.94 0.26 10.69
C PRO A 121 15.77 -0.97 10.27
N GLU A 122 15.34 -2.16 10.71
CA GLU A 122 15.89 -3.45 10.28
C GLU A 122 15.68 -3.63 8.77
N TRP A 123 14.48 -3.31 8.30
CA TRP A 123 14.17 -3.19 6.87
C TRP A 123 12.92 -2.32 6.65
N VAL A 124 12.81 -1.79 5.44
CA VAL A 124 11.60 -1.13 4.95
C VAL A 124 11.21 -1.75 3.60
N ARG A 125 9.92 -1.97 3.40
CA ARG A 125 9.35 -2.41 2.13
C ARG A 125 8.30 -1.43 1.66
N VAL A 126 8.23 -1.19 0.36
CA VAL A 126 7.27 -0.30 -0.28
C VAL A 126 6.43 -1.12 -1.26
N GLY A 127 5.12 -0.93 -1.19
CA GLY A 127 4.14 -1.51 -2.09
C GLY A 127 3.19 -0.44 -2.61
N SER A 128 2.55 -0.75 -3.73
CA SER A 128 1.42 0.04 -4.23
C SER A 128 0.13 -0.49 -3.61
N VAL A 129 -0.80 0.40 -3.31
CA VAL A 129 -2.15 0.04 -2.89
C VAL A 129 -3.17 0.71 -3.81
N TYR A 130 -4.19 -0.05 -4.21
CA TYR A 130 -5.31 0.42 -5.00
C TYR A 130 -6.60 0.14 -4.25
N HIS A 131 -7.37 1.18 -3.99
CA HIS A 131 -8.74 1.09 -3.50
C HIS A 131 -9.68 1.16 -4.68
N ILE A 132 -10.45 0.11 -4.90
CA ILE A 132 -11.31 -0.05 -6.06
C ILE A 132 -12.75 -0.12 -5.59
N THR A 133 -13.61 0.75 -6.13
CA THR A 133 -15.05 0.71 -5.89
C THR A 133 -15.74 0.14 -7.12
N GLY A 134 -16.61 -0.85 -6.92
CA GLY A 134 -17.35 -1.51 -8.00
C GLY A 134 -17.78 -2.91 -7.62
N LYS A 135 -18.85 -3.42 -8.25
CA LYS A 135 -19.37 -4.78 -8.02
C LYS A 135 -18.49 -5.81 -8.72
N CYS A 136 -17.27 -5.99 -8.22
CA CYS A 136 -16.30 -6.91 -8.79
C CYS A 136 -16.32 -8.24 -8.05
N HIS A 137 -16.09 -9.33 -8.78
CA HIS A 137 -15.77 -10.61 -8.14
C HIS A 137 -14.26 -10.71 -7.91
N ARG A 138 -13.85 -11.18 -6.72
CA ARG A 138 -12.44 -11.35 -6.34
C ARG A 138 -11.59 -12.03 -7.43
N ASN A 139 -12.05 -13.16 -7.98
CA ASN A 139 -11.32 -13.90 -9.00
C ASN A 139 -11.17 -13.13 -10.33
N GLN A 140 -12.13 -12.27 -10.68
CA GLN A 140 -12.03 -11.44 -11.87
C GLN A 140 -11.05 -10.29 -11.62
N LEU A 141 -11.13 -9.67 -10.45
CA LEU A 141 -10.23 -8.61 -10.02
C LEU A 141 -8.77 -9.09 -9.96
N GLU A 142 -8.51 -10.22 -9.28
CA GLU A 142 -7.17 -10.82 -9.20
C GLU A 142 -6.58 -11.10 -10.58
N ARG A 143 -7.37 -11.67 -11.50
CA ARG A 143 -6.93 -11.92 -12.88
C ARG A 143 -6.61 -10.62 -13.63
N ALA A 144 -7.43 -9.59 -13.48
CA ALA A 144 -7.20 -8.30 -14.14
C ALA A 144 -5.91 -7.63 -13.60
N VAL A 145 -5.71 -7.65 -12.28
CA VAL A 145 -4.51 -7.09 -11.63
C VAL A 145 -3.24 -7.79 -12.12
N TRP A 146 -3.22 -9.12 -12.18
CA TRP A 146 -2.07 -9.87 -12.67
C TRP A 146 -1.75 -9.65 -14.16
N ARG A 147 -2.74 -9.23 -14.95
CA ARG A 147 -2.56 -8.94 -16.37
C ARG A 147 -2.09 -7.51 -16.64
N SER A 148 -2.21 -6.61 -15.67
CA SER A 148 -2.01 -5.17 -15.88
C SER A 148 -1.12 -4.50 -14.84
N LEU A 149 -1.49 -4.56 -13.56
CA LEU A 149 -0.86 -3.79 -12.49
C LEU A 149 0.29 -4.53 -11.80
N ALA A 150 0.44 -5.83 -12.05
CA ALA A 150 1.46 -6.66 -11.42
C ALA A 150 2.20 -7.53 -12.42
N ASN A 151 3.51 -7.69 -12.21
CA ASN A 151 4.33 -8.64 -12.94
C ASN A 151 4.54 -9.90 -12.08
N PRO A 152 4.07 -11.09 -12.51
CA PRO A 152 4.14 -12.34 -11.73
C PRO A 152 5.55 -12.81 -11.43
N LEU A 153 6.57 -12.34 -12.15
CA LEU A 153 7.96 -12.69 -11.86
C LEU A 153 8.48 -11.99 -10.60
N ILE A 154 8.11 -10.72 -10.42
CA ILE A 154 8.72 -9.85 -9.40
C ILE A 154 7.75 -9.38 -8.32
N HIS A 155 6.44 -9.43 -8.55
CA HIS A 155 5.43 -8.97 -7.61
C HIS A 155 4.70 -10.13 -6.93
N ARG A 156 4.20 -9.86 -5.73
CA ARG A 156 3.13 -10.59 -5.04
C ARG A 156 1.92 -9.65 -4.91
N VAL A 157 0.73 -10.20 -5.00
CA VAL A 157 -0.52 -9.44 -4.95
C VAL A 157 -1.38 -9.97 -3.80
N SER A 158 -1.98 -9.05 -3.04
CA SER A 158 -3.01 -9.36 -2.05
C SER A 158 -4.29 -8.63 -2.44
N VAL A 159 -5.43 -9.33 -2.42
CA VAL A 159 -6.75 -8.76 -2.70
C VAL A 159 -7.65 -9.04 -1.50
N THR A 160 -8.14 -7.98 -0.87
CA THR A 160 -9.02 -8.03 0.30
C THR A 160 -10.22 -7.12 0.09
N GLU A 161 -11.34 -7.44 0.73
CA GLU A 161 -12.41 -6.44 0.88
C GLU A 161 -11.94 -5.33 1.84
N ALA A 162 -12.42 -4.10 1.61
CA ALA A 162 -11.99 -2.93 2.37
C ALA A 162 -13.19 -2.09 2.79
N HIS A 163 -13.15 -1.47 3.97
CA HIS A 163 -14.12 -0.45 4.37
C HIS A 163 -13.74 0.92 3.79
N GLN A 164 -14.74 1.75 3.46
CA GLN A 164 -14.51 3.15 3.06
C GLN A 164 -13.80 3.94 4.16
#